data_AF-A0A026VSA6-F1
#
_entry.id   AF-A0A026VSA6-F1
#
_cell.length_a   1.000
_cell.length_b   1.000
_cell.length_c   1.000
_cell.angle_alpha   90.00
_cell.angle_beta   90.00
_cell.angle_gamma   90.00
#
_symmetry.space_group_name_H-M   'P 1'
#
loop_
_entity.id
_entity.type
_entity.pdbx_description
1 polymer ?
#
loop_
_entity_poly.entity_id
_entity_poly.type
_entity_poly.pdbx_seq_one_letter_code
_entity_poly.pdbx_strand_id
1 'polypeptide(L)' 'HTERDEDEILTVKYEDGRWSKPYYDCGGGNIWMLTYTVPFFGYVNDTYFFK' A
#
# COMPACT_ATOMS: atom_id res chain seq x y z
N HIS A 1 26.87 1.64 -11.37
CA HIS A 1 25.71 0.84 -10.97
C HIS A 1 25.85 0.69 -9.47
N THR A 2 25.17 1.55 -8.69
CA THR A 2 25.21 1.48 -7.23
C THR A 2 24.19 0.43 -6.83
N GLU A 3 24.67 -0.68 -6.28
CA GLU A 3 23.82 -1.63 -5.55
C GLU A 3 23.15 -0.84 -4.42
N ARG A 4 21.83 -0.71 -4.51
CA ARG A 4 21.05 -0.17 -3.39
C ARG A 4 20.74 -1.37 -2.52
N ASP A 5 21.32 -1.41 -1.33
CA ASP A 5 21.02 -2.44 -0.34
C ASP A 5 19.50 -2.45 -0.08
N GLU A 6 18.85 -3.58 -0.33
CA GLU A 6 17.38 -3.72 -0.25
C GLU A 6 16.83 -3.36 1.14
N ASP A 7 17.68 -3.44 2.17
CA ASP A 7 17.36 -3.13 3.56
C ASP A 7 17.22 -1.62 3.86
N GLU A 8 17.70 -0.73 2.99
CA GLU A 8 17.63 0.74 3.17
C GLU A 8 16.44 1.37 2.42
N ILE A 9 15.82 0.63 1.49
CA ILE A 9 14.65 1.08 0.76
C ILE A 9 13.41 0.65 1.55
N LEU A 10 12.58 1.61 1.95
CA LEU A 10 11.23 1.38 2.50
C LEU A 10 10.30 0.79 1.42
N THR A 11 10.65 -0.40 0.92
CA THR A 11 9.91 -1.16 -0.07
C THR A 11 8.70 -1.77 0.59
N VAL A 12 7.55 -1.52 -0.03
CA VAL A 12 6.28 -2.09 0.39
C VAL A 12 6.18 -3.50 -0.15
N LYS A 13 6.01 -4.48 0.73
CA LYS A 13 5.82 -5.88 0.37
C LYS A 13 4.33 -6.21 0.35
N TYR A 14 4.01 -7.34 -0.26
CA TYR A 14 2.63 -7.83 -0.28
C TYR A 14 2.10 -7.95 1.16
N GLU A 15 2.84 -8.59 2.07
CA GLU A 15 2.49 -8.81 3.47
C GLU A 15 2.15 -7.57 4.32
N ASP A 16 2.60 -6.37 3.91
CA ASP A 16 2.37 -5.12 4.62
C ASP A 16 0.94 -4.61 4.46
N GLY A 17 0.21 -5.16 3.49
CA GLY A 17 -1.19 -4.85 3.26
C GLY A 17 -2.13 -5.52 4.26
N ARG A 18 -3.34 -4.98 4.34
CA ARG A 18 -4.43 -5.51 5.16
C ARG A 18 -5.70 -5.60 4.34
N TRP A 19 -6.38 -6.73 4.48
CA TRP A 19 -7.74 -6.91 3.98
C TRP A 19 -8.74 -6.28 4.94
N SER A 20 -9.74 -5.57 4.40
CA SER A 20 -10.92 -5.19 5.16
C SER A 20 -11.73 -6.42 5.55
N LYS A 21 -12.59 -6.27 6.56
CA LYS A 21 -13.70 -7.21 6.70
C LYS A 21 -14.62 -7.06 5.49
N PRO A 22 -15.27 -8.14 5.02
CA PRO A 22 -16.29 -8.02 3.99
C PRO A 22 -17.38 -7.03 4.42
N TYR A 23 -17.79 -6.15 3.52
CA TYR A 23 -18.90 -5.22 3.75
C TYR A 23 -19.77 -5.11 2.50
N TYR A 24 -21.04 -4.78 2.70
CA TYR A 24 -21.98 -4.54 1.61
C TYR A 24 -21.99 -3.05 1.28
N ASP A 25 -21.64 -2.70 0.05
CA ASP A 25 -21.59 -1.32 -0.42
C ASP A 25 -22.91 -0.92 -1.09
N CYS A 26 -23.76 -0.24 -0.32
CA CYS A 26 -25.05 0.28 -0.80
C CYS A 26 -24.92 1.52 -1.70
N GLY A 27 -23.76 2.19 -1.72
CA GLY A 27 -23.50 3.38 -2.54
C GLY A 27 -22.81 3.05 -3.86
N GLY A 28 -22.07 1.95 -3.92
CA GLY A 28 -21.31 1.47 -5.07
C GLY A 28 -21.99 0.37 -5.89
N GLY A 29 -23.32 0.40 -5.98
CA GLY A 29 -24.09 -0.54 -6.83
C GLY A 29 -24.67 -1.75 -6.10
N ASN A 30 -24.74 -1.73 -4.77
CA ASN A 30 -25.36 -2.77 -3.95
C ASN A 30 -24.65 -4.13 -4.09
N ILE A 31 -23.36 -4.17 -3.78
CA ILE A 31 -22.47 -5.34 -3.96
C ILE A 31 -21.64 -5.62 -2.71
N TRP A 32 -21.25 -6.89 -2.53
CA TRP A 32 -20.32 -7.28 -1.47
C TRP A 32 -18.87 -6.99 -1.88
N MET A 33 -18.13 -6.33 -0.99
CA MET A 33 -16.78 -5.82 -1.26
C MET A 33 -15.78 -6.31 -0.21
N LEU A 34 -14.57 -6.58 -0.67
CA LEU A 34 -13.35 -6.67 0.14
C LEU A 34 -12.33 -5.69 -0.43
N THR A 35 -11.63 -4.98 0.45
CA THR A 35 -10.61 -4.01 0.06
C THR A 35 -9.25 -4.44 0.59
N TYR A 36 -8.25 -4.49 -0.29
CA TYR A 36 -6.86 -4.58 0.11
C TYR A 36 -6.27 -3.18 0.23
N THR A 37 -5.70 -2.85 1.37
CA THR A 37 -5.07 -1.55 1.61
C THR A 37 -3.64 -1.75 2.04
N VAL A 38 -2.73 -1.03 1.38
CA VAL A 38 -1.30 -1.05 1.69
C VAL A 38 -0.76 0.39 1.63
N PRO A 39 0.04 0.84 2.61
CA PRO A 39 0.69 2.15 2.53
C PRO A 39 1.74 2.15 1.43
N PHE A 40 1.97 3.30 0.79
CA PHE A 40 3.11 3.50 -0.09
C PHE A 40 3.80 4.83 0.23
N PHE A 41 5.12 4.85 0.04
CA PHE A 41 5.94 6.04 0.28
C PHE A 41 6.26 6.73 -1.03
N GLY A 42 6.12 8.05 -1.06
CA GLY A 42 6.72 8.86 -2.11
C GLY A 42 8.23 8.91 -1.92
N TYR A 43 9.00 8.83 -3.01
CA TYR A 43 10.46 8.96 -2.99
C TYR A 43 10.89 10.11 -3.89
N VAL A 44 11.43 11.18 -3.30
CA VAL A 44 11.92 12.38 -4.01
C VAL A 44 13.15 12.90 -3.27
N ASN A 45 14.18 13.32 -4.02
CA ASN A 45 15.43 13.89 -3.47
C ASN A 45 16.04 13.01 -2.36
N ASP A 46 16.13 11.70 -2.62
CA ASP A 46 16.68 10.70 -1.68
C ASP A 46 16.01 10.67 -0.30
N THR A 47 14.76 11.13 -0.21
CA THR A 47 13.97 11.14 1.01
C THR A 47 12.59 10.54 0.78
N TYR A 48 12.11 9.76 1.75
CA TYR A 48 10.76 9.21 1.77
C TYR A 48 9.77 10.18 2.45
N PHE A 49 8.56 10.29 1.90
CA PHE A 49 7.47 11.05 2.52
C PHE A 49 6.13 10.32 2.44
N PHE A 50 5.30 10.56 3.46
CA PHE A 50 3.88 10.18 3.44
C PHE A 50 3.10 11.24 2.64
N LYS A 51 2.20 10.79 1.77
CA LYS A 51 1.23 11.64 1.09
C LYS A 51 -0.17 11.38 1.59
#